data_AF-A0A955V614-F1
#
_entry.id   AF-A0A955V614-F1
#
_cell.length_a   1.000
_cell.length_b   1.000
_cell.length_c   1.000
_cell.angle_alpha   90.00
_cell.angle_beta   90.00
_cell.angle_gamma   90.00
#
_symmetry.space_group_name_H-M   'P 1'
#
loop_
_entity.id
_entity.type
_entity.pdbx_description
1 polymer ?
#
loop_
_entity_poly.entity_id
_entity_poly.type
_entity_poly.pdbx_seq_one_letter_code
_entity_poly.pdbx_strand_id
1 'polypeptide(L)'
;MNGPGSEALVALGAKIDRLVSAGEWWRLVASMFLHTDVLHLAMNALWLALFGVAAARVGGLGRSLATALLAGALGQTASWLFVAA
;
A
#
# COMPACT_ATOMS: atom_id res chain seq x y z
N MET A 1 -11.63 9.21 -11.75
CA MET A 1 -11.72 9.48 -13.20
C MET A 1 -10.39 9.93 -13.84
N ASN A 2 -9.24 9.87 -13.16
CA ASN A 2 -7.93 10.25 -13.72
C ASN A 2 -6.83 9.22 -13.39
N GLY A 3 -7.12 7.93 -13.46
CA GLY A 3 -6.18 6.86 -13.13
C GLY A 3 -6.52 5.57 -13.87
N PRO A 4 -5.74 4.49 -13.66
CA PRO A 4 -5.94 3.22 -14.36
C PRO A 4 -7.34 2.64 -14.12
N GLY A 5 -7.87 1.90 -15.09
CA GLY A 5 -9.10 1.14 -14.91
C GLY A 5 -8.98 0.07 -13.81
N SER A 6 -10.11 -0.30 -13.19
CA SER A 6 -10.15 -1.31 -12.13
C SER A 6 -9.54 -2.65 -12.57
N GLU A 7 -9.80 -3.08 -13.80
CA GLU A 7 -9.22 -4.30 -14.38
C GLU A 7 -7.69 -4.24 -14.42
N ALA A 8 -7.12 -3.10 -14.83
CA ALA A 8 -5.68 -2.90 -14.86
C ALA A 8 -5.08 -2.95 -13.45
N LEU A 9 -5.74 -2.33 -12.46
CA LEU A 9 -5.28 -2.39 -11.06
C LEU A 9 -5.35 -3.82 -10.51
N VAL A 10 -6.39 -4.59 -10.82
CA VAL A 10 -6.49 -6.00 -10.42
C VAL A 10 -5.38 -6.83 -11.07
N ALA A 11 -5.11 -6.63 -12.35
CA ALA A 11 -4.00 -7.30 -13.05
C ALA A 11 -2.63 -6.95 -12.44
N LEU A 12 -2.44 -5.71 -11.99
CA LEU A 12 -1.21 -5.24 -11.36
C LEU A 12 -1.07 -5.61 -9.88
N GLY A 13 -2.07 -6.25 -9.27
CA GLY A 13 -1.97 -6.74 -7.90
C GLY A 13 -2.77 -5.98 -6.85
N ALA A 14 -3.85 -5.28 -7.23
CA ALA A 14 -4.78 -4.74 -6.26
C ALA A 14 -5.25 -5.83 -5.28
N LYS A 15 -5.42 -5.45 -4.01
CA LYS A 15 -5.85 -6.35 -2.95
C LYS A 15 -7.32 -6.70 -3.17
N ILE A 16 -7.56 -7.96 -3.53
CA ILE A 16 -8.89 -8.57 -3.64
C ILE A 16 -8.91 -9.77 -2.70
N ASP A 17 -9.71 -9.71 -1.65
CA ASP A 17 -9.65 -10.66 -0.53
C ASP A 17 -9.87 -12.11 -0.97
N ARG A 18 -10.78 -12.35 -1.92
CA ARG A 18 -10.97 -13.69 -2.51
C ARG A 18 -9.72 -14.21 -3.23
N LEU A 19 -8.98 -13.36 -3.94
CA LEU A 19 -7.74 -13.77 -4.63
C LEU A 19 -6.60 -13.99 -3.64
N VAL A 20 -6.52 -13.17 -2.58
CA VAL A 20 -5.59 -13.39 -1.48
C VAL A 20 -5.85 -14.75 -0.82
N SER A 21 -7.12 -15.06 -0.51
CA SER A 21 -7.53 -16.37 0.03
C SER A 21 -7.31 -17.53 -0.94
N ALA A 22 -7.27 -17.27 -2.26
CA ALA A 22 -6.92 -18.24 -3.29
C ALA A 22 -5.40 -18.45 -3.47
N GLY A 23 -4.57 -17.80 -2.63
CA GLY A 23 -3.11 -17.99 -2.61
C GLY A 23 -2.32 -16.84 -3.25
N GLU A 24 -2.96 -15.76 -3.70
CA GLU A 24 -2.27 -14.59 -4.25
C GLU A 24 -1.82 -13.59 -3.16
N TRP A 25 -1.10 -14.09 -2.16
CA TRP A 25 -0.65 -13.32 -0.98
C TRP A 25 0.25 -12.13 -1.31
N TRP A 26 0.96 -12.18 -2.45
CA TRP A 26 1.77 -11.08 -2.96
C TRP A 26 0.97 -9.79 -3.19
N ARG A 27 -0.36 -9.88 -3.38
CA ARG A 27 -1.27 -8.72 -3.50
C ARG A 27 -1.30 -7.85 -2.24
N LEU A 28 -1.03 -8.43 -1.07
CA LEU A 28 -0.94 -7.68 0.19
C LEU A 28 0.21 -6.67 0.18
N VAL A 29 1.28 -6.97 -0.55
CA VAL A 29 2.43 -6.06 -0.69
C VAL A 29 2.30 -5.21 -1.96
N ALA A 30 1.95 -5.82 -3.10
CA ALA A 30 1.84 -5.10 -4.37
C ALA A 30 0.85 -3.94 -4.32
N SER A 31 -0.31 -4.14 -3.67
CA SER A 31 -1.34 -3.11 -3.51
C SER A 31 -0.87 -1.87 -2.76
N MET A 32 0.20 -1.93 -1.96
CA MET A 32 0.75 -0.77 -1.24
C MET A 32 1.27 0.32 -2.16
N PHE A 33 1.57 -0.02 -3.43
CA PHE A 33 2.15 0.90 -4.41
C PHE A 33 1.15 1.37 -5.46
N LEU A 34 -0.04 0.77 -5.51
CA LEU A 34 -1.06 1.06 -6.51
C LEU A 34 -1.93 2.24 -6.06
N HIS A 35 -2.23 3.12 -7.02
CA HIS A 35 -3.05 4.31 -6.78
C HIS A 35 -4.15 4.41 -7.83
N THR A 36 -5.35 4.78 -7.39
CA THR A 36 -6.56 4.84 -8.22
C THR A 36 -6.65 6.10 -9.08
N ASP A 37 -5.93 7.15 -8.71
CA ASP A 37 -5.96 8.46 -9.37
C ASP A 37 -4.76 9.31 -8.95
N VAL A 38 -4.49 10.35 -9.75
CA VAL A 38 -3.34 11.25 -9.57
C VAL A 38 -3.44 12.06 -8.28
N LEU A 39 -4.64 12.49 -7.84
CA LEU A 39 -4.78 13.30 -6.63
C LEU A 39 -4.41 12.48 -5.40
N HIS A 40 -4.89 11.24 -5.33
CA HIS A 40 -4.56 10.31 -4.25
C HIS A 40 -3.05 10.03 -4.19
N LEU A 41 -2.39 9.84 -5.33
CA LEU A 41 -0.94 9.69 -5.40
C LEU A 41 -0.21 10.96 -4.90
N ALA A 42 -0.63 12.14 -5.36
CA ALA A 42 -0.02 13.41 -4.97
C ALA A 42 -0.12 13.66 -3.46
N MET A 43 -1.26 13.35 -2.85
CA MET A 43 -1.45 13.49 -1.41
C MET A 43 -0.60 12.50 -0.61
N ASN A 44 -0.49 11.23 -1.04
CA ASN A 44 0.42 10.29 -0.38
C ASN A 44 1.88 10.73 -0.49
N ALA A 45 2.29 11.22 -1.66
CA ALA A 45 3.65 11.74 -1.86
C ALA A 45 3.93 12.95 -0.94
N LEU A 46 2.96 13.85 -0.77
CA LEU A 46 3.07 14.97 0.17
C LEU A 46 3.25 14.48 1.62
N TRP A 47 2.42 13.53 2.06
CA TRP A 47 2.52 12.98 3.42
C TRP A 47 3.81 12.21 3.65
N LEU A 48 4.27 11.45 2.66
CA LEU A 48 5.57 10.77 2.72
C LEU A 48 6.73 11.77 2.76
N ALA A 49 6.66 12.87 2.02
CA ALA A 49 7.66 13.93 2.06
C ALA A 49 7.70 14.64 3.42
N LEU A 50 6.56 14.89 4.05
CA LEU A 50 6.51 15.55 5.35
C LEU A 50 6.92 14.59 6.48
N PHE A 51 6.20 13.48 6.63
CA PHE A 51 6.38 12.57 7.75
C PHE A 51 7.48 11.54 7.52
N GLY A 52 7.66 11.05 6.30
CA GLY A 52 8.72 10.10 5.97
C GLY A 52 10.10 10.73 6.11
N VAL A 53 10.28 11.98 5.67
CA VAL A 53 11.55 12.71 5.87
C VAL A 53 11.79 13.01 7.34
N ALA A 54 10.75 13.43 8.09
CA ALA A 54 10.87 13.63 9.53
C ALA A 54 11.28 12.33 10.25
N ALA A 55 10.63 11.20 9.92
CA ALA A 55 10.96 9.89 10.46
C ALA A 55 12.40 9.48 10.10
N ALA A 56 12.83 9.70 8.86
CA ALA A 56 14.19 9.36 8.41
C ALA A 56 15.26 10.21 9.11
N ARG A 57 14.96 11.48 9.43
CA ARG A 57 15.87 12.35 10.20
C ARG A 57 16.04 11.90 11.65
N VAL A 58 15.00 11.32 12.26
CA VAL A 58 15.02 10.85 13.66
C VAL A 58 15.56 9.43 13.78
N GLY A 59 15.07 8.52 12.93
CA GLY A 59 15.32 7.08 13.01
C GLY A 59 16.30 6.53 11.99
N GLY A 60 16.72 7.32 11.00
CA GLY A 60 17.52 6.86 9.86
C GLY A 60 16.66 6.23 8.76
N LEU A 61 17.07 6.43 7.51
CA LEU A 61 16.34 6.01 6.31
C LEU A 61 15.96 4.52 6.33
N GLY A 62 16.93 3.63 6.62
CA GLY A 62 16.70 2.19 6.59
C GLY A 62 15.62 1.73 7.58
N ARG A 63 15.62 2.28 8.80
CA ARG A 63 14.60 1.96 9.81
C ARG A 63 13.24 2.51 9.41
N SER A 64 13.18 3.74 8.91
CA SER A 64 11.91 4.34 8.47
C SER A 64 11.29 3.57 7.30
N LEU A 65 12.10 3.15 6.32
CA LEU A 65 11.64 2.32 5.20
C LEU A 65 11.15 0.95 5.68
N ALA A 66 11.92 0.28 6.53
CA ALA A 66 11.52 -1.02 7.08
C ALA A 66 10.20 -0.91 7.86
N THR A 67 10.06 0.10 8.72
CA THR A 67 8.82 0.36 9.46
C THR A 67 7.64 0.61 8.52
N ALA A 68 7.81 1.44 7.48
CA ALA A 68 6.74 1.73 6.53
C ALA A 68 6.29 0.47 5.76
N LEU A 69 7.24 -0.33 5.29
CA LEU A 69 6.95 -1.56 4.56
C LEU A 69 6.27 -2.61 5.45
N LEU A 70 6.79 -2.83 6.66
CA LEU A 70 6.21 -3.78 7.61
C LEU A 70 4.82 -3.34 8.07
N ALA A 71 4.65 -2.06 8.43
CA ALA A 71 3.36 -1.52 8.85
C ALA A 71 2.31 -1.62 7.73
N GLY A 72 2.69 -1.32 6.48
CA GLY A 72 1.81 -1.47 5.33
C GLY A 72 1.39 -2.92 5.09
N ALA A 73 2.34 -3.86 5.08
CA ALA A 73 2.04 -5.27 4.87
C ALA A 73 1.18 -5.85 6.00
N LEU A 74 1.48 -5.53 7.26
CA LEU A 74 0.70 -5.94 8.43
C LEU A 74 -0.69 -5.31 8.42
N GLY A 75 -0.81 -4.04 8.05
CA GLY A 75 -2.10 -3.36 7.90
C GLY A 75 -2.99 -4.01 6.84
N GLN A 76 -2.42 -4.35 5.68
CA GLN A 76 -3.15 -5.07 4.63
C GLN A 76 -3.57 -6.48 5.08
N THR A 77 -2.70 -7.17 5.81
CA THR A 77 -2.99 -8.49 6.38
C THR A 77 -4.12 -8.40 7.41
N ALA A 78 -4.06 -7.43 8.33
CA ALA A 78 -5.09 -7.20 9.33
C ALA A 78 -6.43 -6.82 8.67
N SER A 79 -6.42 -5.96 7.65
CA SER A 79 -7.60 -5.64 6.86
C SER A 79 -8.21 -6.90 6.24
N TRP A 80 -7.40 -7.76 5.62
CA TRP A 80 -7.87 -9.03 5.07
C TRP A 80 -8.45 -9.96 6.16
N LEU A 81 -7.80 -10.09 7.31
CA LEU A 81 -8.25 -11.02 8.36
C LEU A 81 -9.50 -10.57 9.10
N PHE A 82 -9.70 -9.26 9.28
CA PHE A 82 -10.71 -8.73 10.20
C PHE A 82 -11.82 -7.94 9.52
N VAL A 83 -11.64 -7.50 8.26
CA VAL A 83 -12.65 -6.73 7.52
C VAL A 83 -13.23 -7.55 6.36
N ALA A 84 -12.51 -8.54 5.83
CA ALA A 84 -13.02 -9.37 4.75
C ALA A 84 -14.16 -10.28 5.27
N ALA A 85 -15.36 -10.08 4.73
CA ALA A 85 -16.52 -10.96 4.89
C ALA A 85 -16.71 -11.80 3.62
#